data_AF-A0A1H2D933-F1
#
_entry.id   AF-A0A1H2D933-F1
#
_cell.length_a   1.000
_cell.length_b   1.000
_cell.length_c   1.000
_cell.angle_alpha   90.00
_cell.angle_beta   90.00
_cell.angle_gamma   90.00
#
_symmetry.space_group_name_H-M   'P 1'
#
loop_
_entity.id
_entity.type
_entity.pdbx_description
1 polymer ?
#
loop_
_entity_poly.entity_id
_entity_poly.type
_entity_poly.pdbx_seq_one_letter_code
_entity_poly.pdbx_strand_id
1 'polypeptide(L)'
;MNSREIELFAFDDRAESLAGIAAAALREEGVTWLTVATTQPESVVSVLKAAGLIMLQQSEQLMSVDLHKHPRSPVPAGYRAETTVDDDVVYVQVLADDGSDAARGHAGVVGGYASADKILTWPDHRRRGLGSVVMGILADAAIELGAETGLLVGSTQGQQLYQMLGWRTEATVLIAAPPGTVYPQ
;
A
#
# COMPACT_ATOMS: atom_id res chain seq x y z
N MET A 1 0.87 21.07 -19.84
CA MET A 1 2.11 20.55 -19.23
C MET A 1 1.73 19.27 -18.51
N ASN A 2 2.17 18.10 -19.00
CA ASN A 2 2.04 16.84 -18.26
C ASN A 2 2.93 16.98 -17.01
N SER A 3 2.32 17.23 -15.84
CA SER A 3 3.05 17.13 -14.58
C SER A 3 3.46 15.67 -14.42
N ARG A 4 4.77 15.40 -14.45
CA ARG A 4 5.29 14.06 -14.16
C ARG A 4 5.23 13.90 -12.65
N GLU A 5 4.42 12.97 -12.17
CA GLU A 5 4.50 12.52 -10.77
C GLU A 5 5.83 11.76 -10.63
N ILE A 6 6.70 12.25 -9.75
CA ILE A 6 7.98 11.62 -9.43
C ILE A 6 7.87 11.15 -7.98
N GLU A 7 7.89 9.85 -7.78
CA GLU A 7 7.99 9.23 -6.45
C GLU A 7 9.42 8.77 -6.21
N LEU A 8 10.03 9.30 -5.16
CA LEU A 8 11.38 8.96 -4.75
C LEU A 8 11.32 8.01 -3.55
N PHE A 9 12.03 6.89 -3.64
CA PHE A 9 12.14 5.88 -2.59
C PHE A 9 13.55 5.90 -1.98
N ALA A 10 13.64 5.97 -0.66
CA ALA A 10 14.88 5.76 0.08
C ALA A 10 14.90 4.34 0.66
N PHE A 11 15.94 3.57 0.35
CA PHE A 11 16.11 2.19 0.83
C PHE A 11 16.96 2.09 2.11
N ASP A 12 17.48 3.22 2.61
CA ASP A 12 18.13 3.30 3.91
C ASP A 12 17.67 4.56 4.67
N ASP A 13 17.77 4.52 6.00
CA ASP A 13 17.36 5.59 6.91
C ASP A 13 18.52 6.49 7.33
N ARG A 14 19.65 6.44 6.62
CA ARG A 14 20.84 7.24 6.98
C ARG A 14 20.59 8.71 6.65
N ALA A 15 20.92 9.58 7.60
CA ALA A 15 20.68 11.02 7.49
C ALA A 15 21.27 11.65 6.21
N GLU A 16 22.47 11.23 5.80
CA GLU A 16 23.14 11.74 4.59
C GLU A 16 22.41 11.33 3.30
N SER A 17 21.96 10.07 3.20
CA SER A 17 21.17 9.58 2.07
C SER A 17 19.84 10.32 1.96
N LEU A 18 19.14 10.46 3.09
CA LEU A 18 17.86 11.15 3.19
C LEU A 18 17.99 12.63 2.82
N ALA A 19 19.05 13.31 3.27
CA ALA A 19 19.32 14.70 2.93
C ALA A 19 19.55 14.89 1.42
N GLY A 20 20.29 13.97 0.78
CA GLY A 20 20.52 13.99 -0.66
C GLY A 20 19.24 13.81 -1.48
N ILE A 21 18.39 12.87 -1.10
CA ILE A 21 17.10 12.61 -1.77
C ILE A 21 16.12 13.76 -1.51
N ALA A 22 16.07 14.31 -0.29
CA ALA A 22 15.25 15.49 0.01
C ALA A 22 15.68 16.72 -0.81
N ALA A 23 16.98 16.96 -0.96
CA ALA A 23 17.49 18.03 -1.81
C ALA A 23 17.18 17.80 -3.30
N ALA A 24 17.09 16.55 -3.77
CA ALA A 24 16.59 16.25 -5.10
C ALA A 24 15.10 16.59 -5.23
N ALA A 25 14.26 16.12 -4.30
CA ALA A 25 12.83 16.40 -4.28
C ALA A 25 12.51 17.90 -4.28
N LEU A 26 13.28 18.72 -3.56
CA LEU A 26 13.11 20.18 -3.51
C LEU A 26 13.49 20.92 -4.79
N ARG A 27 14.28 20.30 -5.69
CA ARG A 27 14.73 20.91 -6.95
C ARG A 27 13.80 20.58 -8.11
N GLU A 28 12.88 19.63 -7.93
CA GLU A 28 11.93 19.26 -8.96
C GLU A 28 10.83 20.32 -9.09
N GLU A 29 10.54 20.71 -10.33
CA GLU A 29 9.52 21.72 -10.64
C GLU A 29 8.08 21.12 -10.71
N GLY A 30 7.96 19.80 -10.62
CA GLY A 30 6.69 19.06 -10.59
C GLY A 30 6.23 18.67 -9.18
N VAL A 31 4.98 18.21 -9.04
CA VAL A 31 4.47 17.64 -7.79
C VAL A 31 5.35 16.44 -7.41
N THR A 32 6.14 16.61 -6.36
CA THR A 32 7.11 15.62 -5.90
C THR A 32 6.85 15.34 -4.43
N TRP A 33 6.56 14.08 -4.12
CA TRP A 33 6.56 13.59 -2.75
C TRP A 33 7.69 12.59 -2.55
N LEU A 34 8.26 12.63 -1.35
CA LEU A 34 9.27 11.72 -0.87
C LEU A 34 8.59 10.74 0.08
N THR A 35 8.57 9.47 -0.31
CA THR A 35 8.07 8.36 0.49
C THR A 35 9.25 7.68 1.17
N VAL A 36 9.23 7.60 2.50
CA VAL A 36 10.29 6.99 3.32
C VAL A 36 9.68 5.93 4.22
N ALA A 37 10.10 4.68 4.04
CA ALA A 37 9.85 3.62 5.02
C ALA A 37 10.99 3.61 6.06
N THR A 38 10.67 3.74 7.34
CA THR A 38 11.67 3.79 8.41
C THR A 38 11.19 3.14 9.71
N THR A 39 12.13 2.56 10.46
CA THR A 39 11.94 2.13 11.85
C THR A 39 12.26 3.23 12.87
N GLN A 40 12.70 4.41 12.41
CA GLN A 40 13.07 5.56 13.23
C GLN A 40 12.28 6.83 12.83
N PRO A 41 10.93 6.80 12.86
CA PRO A 41 10.10 7.85 12.28
C PRO A 41 10.35 9.23 12.87
N GLU A 42 10.59 9.36 14.17
CA GLU A 42 10.83 10.66 14.82
C GLU A 42 12.13 11.33 14.34
N SER A 43 13.19 10.53 14.15
CA SER A 43 14.48 11.00 13.64
C SER A 43 14.35 11.47 12.20
N VAL A 44 13.72 10.65 11.35
CA VAL A 44 13.53 10.97 9.93
C VAL A 44 12.64 12.20 9.75
N VAL A 45 11.53 12.31 10.50
CA VAL A 45 10.67 13.50 10.47
C VAL A 45 11.44 14.77 10.83
N SER A 46 12.32 14.69 11.83
CA SER A 46 13.18 15.82 12.22
C SER A 46 14.12 16.25 11.08
N VAL A 47 14.75 15.28 10.40
CA VAL A 47 15.64 15.54 9.25
C VAL A 47 14.88 16.15 8.07
N LEU A 48 13.72 15.58 7.71
CA LEU A 48 12.93 16.07 6.56
C LEU A 48 12.40 17.49 6.80
N LYS A 49 11.95 17.79 8.02
CA LYS A 49 11.54 19.15 8.40
C LYS A 49 12.70 20.13 8.41
N ALA A 50 13.87 19.73 8.90
CA ALA A 50 15.07 20.57 8.88
C ALA A 50 15.53 20.88 7.44
N ALA A 51 15.27 19.97 6.49
CA ALA A 51 15.50 20.20 5.07
C ALA A 51 14.45 21.12 4.40
N GLY A 52 13.37 21.50 5.11
CA GLY A 52 12.33 22.40 4.61
C GLY A 52 11.11 21.71 4.00
N LEU A 53 11.00 20.38 4.12
CA LEU A 53 9.81 19.63 3.67
C LEU A 53 8.68 19.71 4.70
N ILE A 54 7.44 19.64 4.22
CA ILE A 54 6.24 19.43 5.05
C ILE A 54 5.85 17.96 5.03
N MET A 55 5.24 17.48 6.12
CA MET A 55 4.76 16.11 6.22
C MET A 55 3.31 16.02 5.71
N LEU A 56 3.07 15.14 4.76
CA LEU A 56 1.75 14.83 4.20
C LEU A 56 1.11 13.62 4.90
N GLN A 57 1.90 12.59 5.19
CA GLN A 57 1.46 11.38 5.91
C GLN A 57 2.54 10.91 6.87
N GLN A 58 2.14 10.40 8.03
CA GLN A 58 3.05 9.87 9.06
C GLN A 58 2.52 8.62 9.78
N SER A 59 1.32 8.16 9.44
CA SER A 59 0.62 7.11 10.16
C SER A 59 0.46 5.81 9.37
N GLU A 60 0.91 5.77 8.12
CA GLU A 60 0.92 4.58 7.29
C GLU A 60 2.03 3.60 7.70
N GLN A 61 1.81 2.33 7.38
CA GLN A 61 2.72 1.26 7.77
C GLN A 61 3.06 0.39 6.57
N LEU A 62 4.35 0.20 6.32
CA LEU A 62 4.81 -0.85 5.44
C LEU A 62 4.62 -2.17 6.19
N MET A 63 3.89 -3.10 5.59
CA MET A 63 3.57 -4.38 6.22
C MET A 63 3.96 -5.55 5.32
N SER A 64 4.33 -6.66 5.94
CA SER A 64 4.64 -7.92 5.26
C SER A 64 3.82 -9.10 5.78
N VAL A 65 3.67 -10.15 4.97
CA VAL A 65 3.10 -11.42 5.38
C VAL A 65 3.72 -12.58 4.61
N ASP A 66 3.76 -13.76 5.23
CA ASP A 66 3.95 -15.03 4.51
C ASP A 66 2.62 -15.43 3.86
N LEU A 67 2.56 -15.40 2.52
CA LEU A 67 1.32 -15.63 1.77
C LEU A 67 0.76 -17.04 2.01
N HIS A 68 1.61 -18.04 2.25
CA HIS A 68 1.15 -19.39 2.55
C HIS A 68 0.47 -19.47 3.91
N LYS A 69 0.82 -18.58 4.86
CA LYS A 69 0.18 -18.48 6.18
C LYS A 69 -1.02 -17.54 6.22
N HIS A 70 -1.28 -16.77 5.16
CA HIS A 70 -2.40 -15.84 5.12
C HIS A 70 -3.75 -16.60 5.28
N PRO A 71 -4.69 -16.15 6.11
CA PRO A 71 -5.98 -16.83 6.24
C PRO A 71 -6.82 -16.66 4.97
N ARG A 72 -7.51 -17.72 4.56
CA ARG A 72 -8.46 -17.69 3.44
C ARG A 72 -9.86 -17.49 4.00
N SER A 73 -10.49 -16.37 3.66
CA SER A 73 -11.86 -16.09 4.07
C SER A 73 -12.83 -16.56 2.99
N PRO A 74 -13.87 -17.35 3.32
CA PRO A 74 -14.86 -17.75 2.33
C PRO A 74 -15.64 -16.53 1.84
N VAL A 75 -16.05 -16.55 0.57
CA VAL A 75 -16.98 -15.54 0.02
C VAL A 75 -18.33 -15.68 0.75
N PRO A 76 -18.84 -14.64 1.43
CA PRO A 76 -20.14 -14.71 2.09
C PRO A 76 -21.27 -14.91 1.09
N ALA A 77 -22.38 -15.53 1.53
CA ALA A 77 -23.58 -15.64 0.71
C ALA A 77 -24.08 -14.24 0.27
N GLY A 78 -24.57 -14.16 -0.97
CA GLY A 78 -24.97 -12.90 -1.58
C GLY A 78 -23.85 -12.14 -2.30
N TYR A 79 -22.66 -12.74 -2.39
CA TYR A 79 -21.52 -12.21 -3.11
C TYR A 79 -20.88 -13.27 -4.00
N ARG A 80 -20.24 -12.81 -5.08
CA ARG A 80 -19.37 -13.61 -5.92
C ARG A 80 -18.08 -12.85 -6.19
N ALA A 81 -16.96 -13.55 -6.13
CA ALA A 81 -15.66 -13.00 -6.50
C ALA A 81 -15.28 -13.39 -7.93
N GLU A 82 -14.62 -12.48 -8.62
CA GLU A 82 -14.00 -12.64 -9.92
C GLU A 82 -12.52 -12.30 -9.82
N THR A 83 -11.71 -13.01 -10.58
CA THR A 83 -10.26 -12.82 -10.61
C THR A 83 -9.80 -12.79 -12.05
N THR A 84 -8.99 -11.78 -12.36
CA THR A 84 -8.35 -11.63 -13.66
C THR A 84 -6.86 -11.46 -13.43
N VAL A 85 -6.05 -12.06 -14.29
CA VAL A 85 -4.60 -11.90 -14.27
C VAL A 85 -4.19 -11.26 -15.59
N ASP A 86 -3.44 -10.16 -15.51
CA ASP A 86 -2.84 -9.46 -16.65
C ASP A 86 -1.33 -9.39 -16.42
N ASP A 87 -0.58 -10.17 -17.19
CA ASP A 87 0.83 -10.49 -16.95
C ASP A 87 1.09 -10.88 -15.47
N ASP A 88 1.89 -10.09 -14.76
CA ASP A 88 2.25 -10.33 -13.36
C ASP A 88 1.33 -9.58 -12.38
N VAL A 89 0.17 -9.09 -12.82
CA VAL A 89 -0.78 -8.34 -11.98
C VAL A 89 -2.09 -9.11 -11.83
N VAL A 90 -2.45 -9.40 -10.58
CA VAL A 90 -3.72 -10.03 -10.22
C VAL A 90 -4.72 -8.95 -9.84
N TYR A 91 -5.92 -9.00 -10.41
CA TYR A 91 -7.06 -8.17 -10.06
C TYR A 91 -8.16 -9.03 -9.47
N VAL A 92 -8.75 -8.58 -8.37
CA VAL A 92 -9.90 -9.22 -7.72
C VAL A 92 -11.04 -8.23 -7.61
N GLN A 93 -12.23 -8.64 -8.02
CA GLN A 93 -13.47 -7.91 -7.89
C GLN A 93 -14.49 -8.80 -7.17
N VAL A 94 -15.23 -8.22 -6.22
CA VAL A 94 -16.34 -8.90 -5.53
C VAL A 94 -17.61 -8.13 -5.87
N LEU A 95 -18.56 -8.85 -6.45
CA LEU A 95 -19.87 -8.34 -6.82
C LEU A 95 -20.93 -8.85 -5.84
N ALA A 96 -21.92 -8.02 -5.54
CA ALA A 96 -23.14 -8.48 -4.87
C ALA A 96 -24.09 -9.17 -5.87
N ASP A 97 -25.09 -9.90 -5.37
CA ASP A 97 -26.09 -10.59 -6.21
C ASP A 97 -26.88 -9.67 -7.16
N ASP A 98 -27.01 -8.38 -6.80
CA ASP A 98 -27.63 -7.37 -7.65
C ASP A 98 -26.70 -6.84 -8.76
N GLY A 99 -25.48 -7.38 -8.85
CA GLY A 99 -24.45 -7.02 -9.82
C GLY A 99 -23.64 -5.78 -9.44
N SER A 100 -23.90 -5.16 -8.29
CA SER A 100 -23.15 -4.00 -7.83
C SER A 100 -21.75 -4.36 -7.31
N ASP A 101 -20.82 -3.41 -7.45
CA ASP A 101 -19.48 -3.51 -6.91
C ASP A 101 -19.47 -3.47 -5.38
N ALA A 102 -18.95 -4.52 -4.76
CA ALA A 102 -18.92 -4.66 -3.30
C ALA A 102 -17.51 -4.48 -2.72
N ALA A 103 -16.49 -5.07 -3.33
CA ALA A 103 -15.10 -4.89 -2.95
C ALA A 103 -14.15 -5.15 -4.14
N ARG A 104 -12.93 -4.62 -4.07
CA ARG A 104 -11.88 -4.92 -5.05
C ARG A 104 -10.49 -4.80 -4.45
N GLY A 105 -9.51 -5.29 -5.18
CA GLY A 105 -8.09 -5.13 -4.90
C GLY A 105 -7.25 -5.64 -6.05
N HIS A 106 -5.95 -5.34 -5.99
CA HIS A 106 -5.00 -5.90 -6.94
C HIS A 106 -3.66 -6.15 -6.27
N ALA A 107 -2.85 -7.02 -6.86
CA ALA A 107 -1.49 -7.28 -6.43
C ALA A 107 -0.57 -7.46 -7.64
N GLY A 108 0.53 -6.71 -7.66
CA GLY A 108 1.63 -6.93 -8.61
C GLY A 108 2.62 -7.92 -8.05
N VAL A 109 3.05 -8.89 -8.84
CA VAL A 109 3.97 -9.96 -8.46
C VAL A 109 5.33 -9.74 -9.10
N VAL A 110 6.40 -9.76 -8.31
CA VAL A 110 7.77 -9.68 -8.84
C VAL A 110 8.76 -10.34 -7.89
N GLY A 111 9.65 -11.17 -8.42
CA GLY A 111 10.79 -11.71 -7.66
C GLY A 111 10.43 -12.44 -6.36
N GLY A 112 9.31 -13.16 -6.32
CA GLY A 112 8.82 -13.86 -5.12
C GLY A 112 8.02 -12.99 -4.15
N TYR A 113 7.76 -11.73 -4.49
CA TYR A 113 6.96 -10.80 -3.70
C TYR A 113 5.66 -10.45 -4.40
N ALA A 114 4.61 -10.18 -3.64
CA ALA A 114 3.35 -9.64 -4.12
C ALA A 114 3.01 -8.34 -3.39
N SER A 115 2.98 -7.22 -4.11
CA SER A 115 2.60 -5.92 -3.56
C SER A 115 1.11 -5.70 -3.75
N ALA A 116 0.33 -5.79 -2.67
CA ALA A 116 -1.11 -5.56 -2.69
C ALA A 116 -1.44 -4.06 -2.60
N ASP A 117 -2.38 -3.59 -3.44
CA ASP A 117 -2.79 -2.20 -3.50
C ASP A 117 -4.31 -2.04 -3.79
N LYS A 118 -4.85 -0.85 -3.47
CA LYS A 118 -6.25 -0.42 -3.66
C LYS A 118 -7.27 -1.45 -3.18
N ILE A 119 -7.02 -2.02 -2.00
CA ILE A 119 -7.98 -2.86 -1.29
C ILE A 119 -9.11 -1.97 -0.79
N LEU A 120 -10.27 -2.09 -1.43
CA LEU A 120 -11.41 -1.20 -1.22
C LEU A 120 -12.67 -2.02 -0.99
N THR A 121 -13.52 -1.52 -0.10
CA THR A 121 -14.88 -2.04 0.09
C THR A 121 -15.85 -0.86 0.03
N TRP A 122 -16.83 -0.96 -0.86
CA TRP A 122 -17.83 0.08 -1.05
C TRP A 122 -18.65 0.29 0.24
N PRO A 123 -19.08 1.53 0.55
CA PRO A 123 -19.68 1.88 1.83
C PRO A 123 -20.80 0.94 2.30
N ASP A 124 -21.72 0.58 1.40
CA ASP A 124 -22.90 -0.25 1.72
C ASP A 124 -22.56 -1.73 1.98
N HIS A 125 -21.33 -2.13 1.62
CA HIS A 125 -20.82 -3.49 1.74
C HIS A 125 -19.74 -3.64 2.82
N ARG A 126 -19.43 -2.57 3.57
CA ARG A 126 -18.43 -2.59 4.64
C ARG A 126 -18.84 -3.48 5.81
N ARG A 127 -17.83 -3.95 6.54
CA ARG A 127 -17.96 -4.84 7.72
C ARG A 127 -18.65 -6.19 7.45
N ARG A 128 -18.53 -6.68 6.21
CA ARG A 128 -19.02 -8.01 5.78
C ARG A 128 -17.90 -9.01 5.49
N GLY A 129 -16.66 -8.70 5.88
CA GLY A 129 -15.48 -9.54 5.63
C GLY A 129 -14.91 -9.48 4.21
N LEU A 130 -15.45 -8.62 3.33
CA LEU A 130 -15.07 -8.60 1.91
C LEU A 130 -13.61 -8.19 1.66
N GLY A 131 -13.05 -7.30 2.48
CA GLY A 131 -11.62 -6.98 2.42
C GLY A 131 -10.74 -8.22 2.68
N SER A 132 -11.09 -9.04 3.67
CA SER A 132 -10.40 -10.29 3.95
C SER A 132 -10.54 -11.32 2.82
N VAL A 133 -11.69 -11.35 2.16
CA VAL A 133 -11.94 -12.20 0.97
C VAL A 133 -11.00 -11.78 -0.17
N VAL A 134 -10.98 -10.47 -0.50
CA VAL A 134 -10.09 -9.93 -1.54
C VAL A 134 -8.63 -10.28 -1.25
N MET A 135 -8.16 -10.05 -0.02
CA MET A 135 -6.78 -10.34 0.38
C MET A 135 -6.44 -11.84 0.28
N GLY A 136 -7.37 -12.73 0.66
CA GLY A 136 -7.18 -14.17 0.56
C GLY A 136 -7.06 -14.64 -0.90
N ILE A 137 -7.94 -14.14 -1.77
CA ILE A 137 -7.92 -14.49 -3.21
C ILE A 137 -6.65 -13.95 -3.87
N LEU A 138 -6.24 -12.71 -3.55
CA LEU A 138 -4.98 -12.16 -4.03
C LEU A 138 -3.77 -13.00 -3.57
N ALA A 139 -3.78 -13.46 -2.32
CA ALA A 139 -2.70 -14.31 -1.80
C ALA A 139 -2.61 -15.65 -2.56
N ASP A 140 -3.75 -16.29 -2.83
CA ASP A 140 -3.77 -17.56 -3.57
C ASP A 140 -3.26 -17.40 -5.01
N ALA A 141 -3.76 -16.40 -5.74
CA ALA A 141 -3.32 -16.13 -7.10
C ALA A 141 -1.84 -15.70 -7.16
N ALA A 142 -1.37 -14.92 -6.19
CA ALA A 142 0.03 -14.52 -6.11
C ALA A 142 0.97 -15.71 -5.86
N ILE A 143 0.56 -16.67 -5.03
CA ILE A 143 1.31 -17.93 -4.83
C ILE A 143 1.42 -18.72 -6.12
N GLU A 144 0.35 -18.79 -6.92
CA GLU A 144 0.37 -19.47 -8.22
C GLU A 144 1.36 -18.81 -9.20
N LEU A 145 1.56 -17.49 -9.07
CA LEU A 145 2.57 -16.73 -9.80
C LEU A 145 3.97 -16.77 -9.17
N GLY A 146 4.16 -17.58 -8.11
CA GLY A 146 5.46 -17.80 -7.47
C GLY A 146 5.82 -16.81 -6.37
N ALA A 147 4.88 -16.01 -5.87
CA ALA A 147 5.10 -15.17 -4.71
C ALA A 147 5.03 -15.97 -3.40
N GLU A 148 5.97 -15.70 -2.50
CA GLU A 148 6.01 -16.26 -1.14
C GLU A 148 5.66 -15.19 -0.10
N THR A 149 6.04 -13.94 -0.37
CA THR A 149 5.92 -12.82 0.57
C THR A 149 4.96 -11.75 0.05
N GLY A 150 3.98 -11.36 0.85
CA GLY A 150 3.11 -10.23 0.56
C GLY A 150 3.68 -8.94 1.15
N LEU A 151 3.51 -7.83 0.45
CA LEU A 151 3.85 -6.47 0.87
C LEU A 151 2.65 -5.54 0.66
N LEU A 152 2.48 -4.55 1.54
CA LEU A 152 1.53 -3.45 1.34
C LEU A 152 1.91 -2.22 2.17
N VAL A 153 1.35 -1.07 1.79
CA VAL A 153 1.28 0.11 2.67
C VAL A 153 -0.12 0.19 3.27
N GLY A 154 -0.21 -0.03 4.57
CA GLY A 154 -1.45 -0.05 5.33
C GLY A 154 -1.82 1.33 5.81
N SER A 155 -2.93 1.87 5.29
CA SER A 155 -3.58 3.06 5.85
C SER A 155 -3.99 2.82 7.31
N THR A 156 -4.11 3.90 8.08
CA THR A 156 -4.54 3.84 9.50
C THR A 156 -5.84 3.09 9.68
N GLN A 157 -6.77 3.22 8.73
CA GLN A 157 -8.04 2.49 8.74
C GLN A 157 -7.87 0.99 8.42
N GLY A 158 -6.92 0.63 7.56
CA GLY A 158 -6.67 -0.73 7.14
C GLY A 158 -5.79 -1.55 8.09
N GLN A 159 -4.93 -0.89 8.88
CA GLN A 159 -3.95 -1.56 9.74
C GLN A 159 -4.54 -2.62 10.67
N GLN A 160 -5.67 -2.32 11.33
CA GLN A 160 -6.31 -3.29 12.22
C GLN A 160 -6.76 -4.55 11.46
N LEU A 161 -7.30 -4.39 10.24
CA LEU A 161 -7.67 -5.53 9.39
C LEU A 161 -6.43 -6.36 9.04
N TYR A 162 -5.38 -5.71 8.54
CA TYR A 162 -4.17 -6.42 8.10
C TYR A 162 -3.49 -7.17 9.24
N GLN A 163 -3.40 -6.58 10.43
CA GLN A 163 -2.88 -7.27 11.62
C GLN A 163 -3.68 -8.53 11.98
N MET A 164 -5.01 -8.49 11.90
CA MET A 164 -5.86 -9.68 12.11
C MET A 164 -5.65 -10.76 11.05
N LEU A 165 -5.24 -10.38 9.84
CA LEU A 165 -4.91 -11.29 8.74
C LEU A 165 -3.45 -11.79 8.80
N GLY A 166 -2.72 -11.48 9.88
CA GLY A 166 -1.35 -11.96 10.09
C GLY A 166 -0.25 -11.09 9.49
N TRP A 167 -0.60 -9.93 8.92
CA TRP A 167 0.37 -8.98 8.42
C TRP A 167 1.12 -8.31 9.58
N ARG A 168 2.42 -8.10 9.40
CA ARG A 168 3.31 -7.51 10.41
C ARG A 168 3.83 -6.18 9.91
N THR A 169 3.89 -5.21 10.81
CA THR A 169 4.49 -3.90 10.54
C THR A 169 6.00 -4.04 10.45
N GLU A 170 6.58 -3.66 9.32
CA GLU A 170 8.03 -3.63 9.11
C GLU A 170 8.60 -2.23 9.33
N ALA A 171 7.86 -1.20 8.95
CA ALA A 171 8.28 0.19 9.07
C ALA A 171 7.09 1.16 9.08
N THR A 172 7.30 2.37 9.61
CA THR A 172 6.41 3.50 9.38
C THR A 172 6.69 4.09 8.01
N VAL A 173 5.63 4.41 7.27
CA VAL A 173 5.72 5.13 6.00
C VAL A 173 5.45 6.60 6.24
N LEU A 174 6.43 7.41 5.87
CA LEU A 174 6.40 8.85 5.93
C LEU A 174 6.30 9.39 4.51
N ILE A 175 5.37 10.30 4.27
CA ILE A 175 5.28 11.02 3.00
C ILE A 175 5.52 12.49 3.28
N ALA A 176 6.53 13.05 2.65
CA ALA A 176 6.90 14.46 2.77
C ALA A 176 6.94 15.13 1.40
N ALA A 177 6.76 16.44 1.35
CA ALA A 177 6.80 17.17 0.08
C ALA A 177 7.28 18.62 0.28
N PRO A 178 7.68 19.31 -0.79
CA PRO A 178 7.90 20.75 -0.75
C PRO A 178 6.65 21.49 -0.26
N PRO A 179 6.79 22.63 0.44
CA PRO A 179 5.66 23.46 0.83
C PRO A 179 4.77 23.85 -0.36
N GLY A 180 3.45 23.86 -0.16
CA GLY A 180 2.47 24.15 -1.22
C GLY A 180 2.00 22.92 -2.01
N THR A 181 2.60 21.75 -1.78
CA THR A 181 2.15 20.47 -2.34
C THR A 181 0.91 19.96 -1.59
N VAL A 182 -0.10 19.48 -2.32
CA VAL A 182 -1.30 18.85 -1.77
C VAL A 182 -1.28 17.35 -2.09
N TYR A 183 -1.52 16.51 -1.09
CA TYR A 183 -1.63 15.07 -1.28
C TYR A 183 -2.93 14.74 -2.04
N PRO A 184 -2.91 13.90 -3.09
CA PRO A 184 -4.12 13.45 -3.75
C PRO A 184 -5.06 12.76 -2.74
N GLN A 185 -6.37 13.03 -2.82
CA GLN A 185 -7.39 12.32 -2.01
C GLN A 185 -7.81 11.01 -2.66
#